data_AF-A0AAD7TE43-F1
#
_entry.id   AF-A0AAD7TE43-F1
#
_cell.length_a   1.000
_cell.length_b   1.000
_cell.length_c   1.000
_cell.angle_alpha   90.00
_cell.angle_beta   90.00
_cell.angle_gamma   90.00
#
_symmetry.space_group_name_H-M   'P 1'
#
loop_
_entity.id
_entity.type
_entity.pdbx_description
1 polymer ?
#
loop_
_entity_poly.entity_id
_entity_poly.type
_entity_poly.pdbx_seq_one_letter_code
_entity_poly.pdbx_strand_id
1 'polypeptide(L)'
;MESVPEDQKDWHPGSNRQVLDLVHPSLYCFRIGHSLVRRRGATEPDSVHVLTQEEYRSERPDFEDFDRHPYLISQDYQWLPTDFSISEGGAAKSLSYINNIHPIRHRSLHDAVCSILSHFVPLFGKVLSDTLSTEPPLALTLDPCSWYDHLNQPYWDDESVPEDLDRWTREEQWPLIPDPEPFSPPSNDGRIEFKLNGRTVQVIVKLANIILTPENPKYPGGSWHVEGMGNERIVATGLYYYSSENITESRLGFRATIGNGGDRGMRMPYQPDDDSGWYTAYGFAGGDALNQEIGHIVAEEDKCIAFPNIYQHRVDSFELADPLRSGHRKILCFFLVDPLCRIHSTSDIPPQQAEWATEEMVCAPALNNLPVELFDLVAGHALDGTIRRKEAEEHREKMMKERANFVMNHNERVYNIEFNMCEH
;
A
#
# COMPACT_ATOMS: atom_id res chain seq x y z
N MET A 1 -0.25 23.21 5.98
CA MET A 1 -1.15 22.67 4.94
C MET A 1 -2.59 22.53 5.44
N GLU A 2 -2.84 22.39 6.74
CA GLU A 2 -4.20 22.33 7.31
C GLU A 2 -4.91 23.69 7.38
N SER A 3 -4.16 24.80 7.43
CA SER A 3 -4.66 26.16 7.63
C SER A 3 -5.16 26.85 6.36
N VAL A 4 -5.60 26.08 5.35
CA VAL A 4 -6.23 26.64 4.14
C VAL A 4 -7.72 26.91 4.39
N PRO A 5 -8.34 27.83 3.65
CA PRO A 5 -9.79 28.02 3.66
C PRO A 5 -10.57 26.71 3.48
N GLU A 6 -11.77 26.62 4.06
CA GLU A 6 -12.55 25.36 4.08
C GLU A 6 -12.95 24.87 2.68
N ASP A 7 -13.15 25.79 1.74
CA ASP A 7 -13.43 25.53 0.33
C ASP A 7 -12.20 25.04 -0.45
N GLN A 8 -11.00 25.19 0.13
CA GLN A 8 -9.73 24.75 -0.43
C GLN A 8 -9.20 23.47 0.22
N LYS A 9 -9.90 22.94 1.24
CA LYS A 9 -9.54 21.68 1.87
C LYS A 9 -9.84 20.52 0.92
N ASP A 10 -8.82 19.69 0.70
CA ASP A 10 -8.90 18.54 -0.17
C ASP A 10 -9.48 17.33 0.57
N TRP A 11 -10.81 17.26 0.62
CA TRP A 11 -11.51 16.12 1.21
C TRP A 11 -11.48 14.92 0.27
N HIS A 12 -11.09 13.76 0.79
CA HIS A 12 -11.04 12.52 0.03
C HIS A 12 -12.43 12.20 -0.55
N PRO A 13 -12.54 11.90 -1.85
CA PRO A 13 -13.82 11.56 -2.48
C PRO A 13 -14.55 10.43 -1.77
N GLY A 14 -15.85 10.60 -1.50
CA GLY A 14 -16.68 9.58 -0.85
C GLY A 14 -16.46 9.40 0.66
N SER A 15 -15.58 10.18 1.30
CA SER A 15 -15.26 10.03 2.74
C SER A 15 -16.21 10.75 3.71
N ASN A 16 -17.33 11.30 3.22
CA ASN A 16 -18.25 12.12 4.03
C ASN A 16 -17.55 13.26 4.81
N ARG A 17 -16.52 13.89 4.20
CA ARG A 17 -15.67 14.92 4.83
C ARG A 17 -15.01 14.46 6.14
N GLN A 18 -14.61 13.19 6.22
CA GLN A 18 -13.85 12.67 7.36
C GLN A 18 -12.37 12.48 7.04
N VAL A 19 -12.01 12.26 5.77
CA VAL A 19 -10.60 12.07 5.38
C VAL A 19 -10.12 13.30 4.64
N LEU A 20 -9.21 14.05 5.24
CA LEU A 20 -8.56 15.21 4.66
C LEU A 20 -7.20 14.81 4.09
N ASP A 21 -7.06 14.90 2.77
CA ASP A 21 -5.83 14.61 2.07
C ASP A 21 -4.92 15.85 2.08
N LEU A 22 -3.79 15.79 2.79
CA LEU A 22 -2.80 16.86 2.76
C LEU A 22 -1.79 16.62 1.62
N VAL A 23 -1.40 15.36 1.41
CA VAL A 23 -0.56 14.90 0.30
C VAL A 23 -1.15 13.59 -0.18
N HIS A 24 -1.70 13.55 -1.40
CA HIS A 24 -2.27 12.33 -1.97
C HIS A 24 -1.55 11.92 -3.26
N PRO A 25 -0.97 10.72 -3.36
CA PRO A 25 -0.16 10.33 -4.53
C PRO A 25 -0.90 10.32 -5.88
N SER A 26 -2.22 10.11 -5.88
CA SER A 26 -3.04 10.17 -7.11
C SER A 26 -3.21 11.58 -7.67
N LEU A 27 -2.94 12.61 -6.89
CA LEU A 27 -3.02 13.99 -7.30
C LEU A 27 -1.68 14.41 -7.94
N TYR A 28 -1.74 15.00 -9.14
CA TYR A 28 -0.59 15.28 -10.00
C TYR A 28 0.31 14.03 -10.21
N CYS A 29 -0.31 12.86 -10.40
CA CYS A 29 0.38 11.62 -10.76
C CYS A 29 1.00 11.68 -12.17
N PHE A 30 1.86 10.73 -12.51
CA PHE A 30 2.37 10.60 -13.88
C PHE A 30 1.26 10.05 -14.77
N ARG A 31 0.93 10.81 -15.83
CA ARG A 31 -0.10 10.46 -16.82
C ARG A 31 0.60 9.95 -18.07
N ILE A 32 0.55 8.65 -18.29
CA ILE A 32 1.24 7.98 -19.39
C ILE A 32 0.67 8.50 -20.71
N GLY A 33 1.53 8.88 -21.66
CA GLY A 33 1.08 9.51 -22.91
C GLY A 33 0.70 10.99 -22.82
N HIS A 34 0.85 11.64 -21.65
CA HIS A 34 0.44 13.03 -21.46
C HIS A 34 1.45 13.89 -20.69
N SER A 35 2.01 13.39 -19.60
CA SER A 35 2.97 14.15 -18.79
C SER A 35 4.31 14.32 -19.49
N LEU A 36 4.96 15.47 -19.26
CA LEU A 36 6.30 15.74 -19.75
C LEU A 36 7.35 14.95 -18.95
N VAL A 37 8.39 14.49 -19.64
CA VAL A 37 9.51 13.71 -19.10
C VAL A 37 10.82 14.32 -19.59
N ARG A 38 11.76 14.56 -18.67
CA ARG A 38 13.12 15.03 -18.98
C ARG A 38 13.87 13.99 -19.80
N ARG A 39 14.49 14.41 -20.89
CA ARG A 39 15.35 13.56 -21.73
C ARG A 39 16.69 13.33 -21.03
N ARG A 40 17.01 12.06 -20.74
CA ARG A 40 18.32 11.70 -20.21
C ARG A 40 19.40 11.82 -21.29
N GLY A 41 20.52 12.45 -20.94
CA GLY A 41 21.67 12.57 -21.83
C GLY A 41 21.46 13.53 -23.01
N ALA A 42 20.42 14.37 -23.00
CA ALA A 42 20.25 15.41 -24.01
C ALA A 42 21.39 16.43 -23.95
N THR A 43 21.80 16.93 -25.12
CA THR A 43 22.79 18.00 -25.26
C THR A 43 22.31 19.33 -24.70
N GLU A 44 20.99 19.53 -24.71
CA GLU A 44 20.34 20.67 -24.05
C GLU A 44 19.89 20.26 -22.64
N PRO A 45 20.39 20.91 -21.59
CA PRO A 45 19.88 20.70 -20.25
C PRO A 45 18.37 21.02 -20.23
N ASP A 46 17.59 20.20 -19.52
CA ASP A 46 16.15 20.37 -19.31
C ASP A 46 15.23 20.18 -20.54
N SER A 47 15.71 19.54 -21.61
CA SER A 47 14.83 19.11 -22.71
C SER A 47 13.78 18.10 -22.21
N VAL A 48 12.50 18.33 -22.56
CA VAL A 48 11.36 17.50 -22.16
C VAL A 48 10.60 16.94 -23.38
N HIS A 49 9.91 15.82 -23.18
CA HIS A 49 9.05 15.18 -24.19
C HIS A 49 7.94 14.37 -23.51
N VAL A 50 6.90 13.99 -24.25
CA VAL A 50 5.86 13.07 -23.78
C VAL A 50 6.24 11.66 -24.21
N LEU A 51 6.28 10.72 -23.26
CA LEU A 51 6.48 9.30 -23.57
C LEU A 51 5.19 8.69 -24.11
N THR A 52 5.28 8.00 -25.24
CA THR A 52 4.22 7.13 -25.74
C THR A 52 4.04 5.90 -24.84
N GLN A 53 2.90 5.21 -24.99
CA GLN A 53 2.62 3.96 -24.28
C GLN A 53 3.70 2.89 -24.54
N GLU A 54 4.17 2.82 -25.79
CA GLU A 54 5.18 1.84 -26.23
C GLU A 54 6.55 2.16 -25.63
N GLU A 55 6.95 3.44 -25.62
CA GLU A 55 8.20 3.87 -24.98
C GLU A 55 8.16 3.61 -23.46
N TYR A 56 7.08 4.00 -22.78
CA TYR A 56 6.93 3.73 -21.35
C TYR A 56 7.02 2.23 -21.03
N ARG A 57 6.37 1.37 -21.83
CA ARG A 57 6.49 -0.08 -21.68
C ARG A 57 7.90 -0.59 -21.94
N SER A 58 8.60 -0.04 -22.93
CA SER A 58 9.98 -0.45 -23.25
C SER A 58 10.96 -0.13 -22.11
N GLU A 59 10.65 0.88 -21.29
CA GLU A 59 11.41 1.23 -20.08
C GLU A 59 11.02 0.41 -18.85
N ARG A 60 10.07 -0.53 -18.97
CA ARG A 60 9.53 -1.36 -17.88
C ARG A 60 9.66 -2.86 -18.20
N PRO A 61 10.89 -3.41 -18.30
CA PRO A 61 11.08 -4.84 -18.51
C PRO A 61 10.52 -5.69 -17.36
N ASP A 62 10.37 -5.11 -16.16
CA ASP A 62 9.70 -5.73 -15.03
C ASP A 62 8.20 -5.99 -15.26
N PHE A 63 7.61 -5.46 -16.33
CA PHE A 63 6.23 -5.79 -16.70
C PHE A 63 6.06 -7.22 -17.20
N GLU A 64 7.12 -7.88 -17.65
CA GLU A 64 7.10 -9.31 -18.02
C GLU A 64 6.64 -10.20 -16.85
N ASP A 65 6.95 -9.81 -15.59
CA ASP A 65 6.49 -10.51 -14.37
C ASP A 65 4.95 -10.57 -14.29
N PHE A 66 4.25 -9.65 -14.97
CA PHE A 66 2.81 -9.47 -14.91
C PHE A 66 2.08 -9.90 -16.18
N ASP A 67 2.76 -10.50 -17.17
CA ASP A 67 2.15 -10.90 -18.45
C ASP A 67 0.94 -11.82 -18.29
N ARG A 68 0.96 -12.68 -17.27
CA ARG A 68 -0.17 -13.58 -16.94
C ARG A 68 -1.34 -12.85 -16.24
N HIS A 69 -1.11 -11.64 -15.75
CA HIS A 69 -2.04 -10.87 -14.92
C HIS A 69 -2.03 -9.37 -15.30
N PRO A 70 -2.38 -9.01 -16.55
CA PRO A 70 -2.25 -7.63 -17.05
C PRO A 70 -3.12 -6.62 -16.30
N TYR A 71 -4.16 -7.08 -15.59
CA TYR A 71 -5.01 -6.24 -14.74
C TYR A 71 -4.27 -5.61 -13.54
N LEU A 72 -3.05 -6.09 -13.23
CA LEU A 72 -2.19 -5.54 -12.18
C LEU A 72 -1.46 -4.25 -12.62
N ILE A 73 -1.51 -3.90 -13.91
CA ILE A 73 -0.81 -2.75 -14.49
C ILE A 73 -1.81 -1.74 -15.05
N SER A 74 -1.78 -0.52 -14.50
CA SER A 74 -2.48 0.63 -15.05
C SER A 74 -1.87 1.03 -16.39
N GLN A 75 -2.73 1.33 -17.34
CA GLN A 75 -2.32 1.83 -18.66
C GLN A 75 -2.18 3.36 -18.69
N ASP A 76 -2.85 4.05 -17.76
CA ASP A 76 -3.02 5.50 -17.85
C ASP A 76 -2.18 6.23 -16.80
N TYR A 77 -1.93 5.61 -15.64
CA TYR A 77 -1.38 6.30 -14.48
C TYR A 77 -0.23 5.55 -13.78
N GLN A 78 0.66 6.31 -13.17
CA GLN A 78 1.64 5.84 -12.18
C GLN A 78 1.74 6.88 -11.06
N TRP A 79 1.74 6.47 -9.80
CA TRP A 79 2.14 7.38 -8.73
C TRP A 79 3.60 7.79 -8.89
N LEU A 80 3.90 9.03 -8.50
CA LEU A 80 5.21 9.63 -8.73
C LEU A 80 6.05 9.56 -7.45
N PRO A 81 7.01 8.62 -7.33
CA PRO A 81 7.95 8.63 -6.22
C PRO A 81 8.93 9.80 -6.33
N THR A 82 9.52 10.14 -5.19
CA THR A 82 10.67 11.04 -5.13
C THR A 82 11.93 10.23 -4.89
N ASP A 83 13.01 10.58 -5.59
CA ASP A 83 14.33 9.99 -5.35
C ASP A 83 14.94 10.60 -4.07
N PHE A 84 15.38 9.77 -3.13
CA PHE A 84 16.07 10.15 -1.91
C PHE A 84 17.46 9.52 -1.86
N SER A 85 18.51 10.31 -1.65
CA SER A 85 19.82 9.79 -1.29
C SER A 85 19.85 9.46 0.19
N ILE A 86 20.24 8.23 0.53
CA ILE A 86 20.46 7.79 1.89
C ILE A 86 21.96 7.81 2.16
N SER A 87 22.41 8.63 3.10
CA SER A 87 23.81 8.67 3.50
C SER A 87 24.25 7.36 4.18
N GLU A 88 25.57 7.17 4.33
CA GLU A 88 26.11 6.06 5.12
C GLU A 88 25.59 6.05 6.57
N GLY A 89 25.29 7.22 7.13
CA GLY A 89 24.69 7.38 8.46
C GLY A 89 23.17 7.18 8.52
N GLY A 90 22.51 6.88 7.40
CA GLY A 90 21.05 6.68 7.33
C GLY A 90 20.22 7.95 7.17
N ALA A 91 20.85 9.13 7.14
CA ALA A 91 20.14 10.38 6.86
C ALA A 91 19.65 10.41 5.40
N ALA A 92 18.36 10.66 5.21
CA ALA A 92 17.70 10.79 3.92
C ALA A 92 17.68 12.26 3.47
N LYS A 93 17.91 12.48 2.17
CA LYS A 93 17.78 13.79 1.53
C LYS A 93 17.10 13.61 0.18
N SER A 94 16.04 14.37 -0.10
CA SER A 94 15.43 14.33 -1.42
C SER A 94 16.37 14.90 -2.48
N LEU A 95 16.37 14.29 -3.66
CA LEU A 95 17.15 14.72 -4.82
C LEU A 95 16.33 15.57 -5.79
N SER A 96 15.00 15.56 -5.63
CA SER A 96 14.05 16.37 -6.38
C SER A 96 12.87 16.77 -5.46
N TYR A 97 11.88 17.46 -6.00
CA TYR A 97 10.67 17.85 -5.27
C TYR A 97 9.90 16.61 -4.77
N ILE A 98 9.18 16.78 -3.65
CA ILE A 98 8.22 15.79 -3.15
C ILE A 98 6.87 16.10 -3.79
N ASN A 99 6.25 15.13 -4.45
CA ASN A 99 4.99 15.36 -5.14
C ASN A 99 3.93 15.95 -4.17
N ASN A 100 3.19 16.96 -4.64
CA ASN A 100 2.23 17.76 -3.87
C ASN A 100 2.78 18.65 -2.74
N ILE A 101 4.10 18.66 -2.46
CA ILE A 101 4.69 19.54 -1.45
C ILE A 101 5.50 20.62 -2.14
N HIS A 102 4.99 21.85 -2.12
CA HIS A 102 5.67 22.99 -2.73
C HIS A 102 7.07 23.21 -2.09
N PRO A 103 8.17 23.15 -2.86
CA PRO A 103 9.54 23.09 -2.32
C PRO A 103 9.96 24.35 -1.54
N ILE A 104 9.46 25.53 -1.94
CA ILE A 104 9.72 26.80 -1.25
C ILE A 104 8.71 27.05 -0.12
N ARG A 105 7.41 27.15 -0.45
CA ARG A 105 6.34 27.47 0.51
C ARG A 105 6.22 26.46 1.67
N HIS A 106 6.53 25.19 1.43
CA HIS A 106 6.42 24.12 2.42
C HIS A 106 7.77 23.49 2.74
N ARG A 107 8.86 24.28 2.67
CA ARG A 107 10.22 23.83 2.98
C ARG A 107 10.32 23.12 4.34
N SER A 108 9.69 23.64 5.39
CA SER A 108 9.72 23.01 6.71
C SER A 108 9.09 21.62 6.74
N LEU A 109 7.98 21.41 6.01
CA LEU A 109 7.36 20.10 5.87
C LEU A 109 8.26 19.16 5.06
N HIS A 110 8.85 19.66 3.98
CA HIS A 110 9.79 18.90 3.17
C HIS A 110 11.00 18.41 3.98
N ASP A 111 11.58 19.28 4.81
CA ASP A 111 12.68 18.93 5.72
C ASP A 111 12.23 17.92 6.80
N ALA A 112 11.02 18.09 7.34
CA ALA A 112 10.43 17.16 8.29
C ALA A 112 10.23 15.76 7.67
N VAL A 113 9.74 15.67 6.43
CA VAL A 113 9.57 14.40 5.71
C VAL A 113 10.93 13.71 5.54
N CYS A 114 11.98 14.43 5.15
CA CYS A 114 13.33 13.85 5.04
C CYS A 114 13.86 13.35 6.40
N SER A 115 13.65 14.13 7.47
CA SER A 115 14.04 13.74 8.83
C SER A 115 13.32 12.49 9.30
N ILE A 116 11.99 12.42 9.13
CA ILE A 116 11.20 11.26 9.53
C ILE A 116 11.56 10.05 8.67
N LEU A 117 11.72 10.20 7.35
CA LEU A 117 12.14 9.10 6.47
C LEU A 117 13.48 8.49 6.91
N SER A 118 14.41 9.31 7.41
CA SER A 118 15.69 8.82 7.96
C SER A 118 15.49 7.80 9.10
N HIS A 119 14.43 7.94 9.91
CA HIS A 119 14.09 6.99 10.97
C HIS A 119 13.44 5.70 10.42
N PHE A 120 12.84 5.77 9.23
CA PHE A 120 12.29 4.59 8.55
C PHE A 120 13.33 3.76 7.80
N VAL A 121 14.49 4.33 7.47
CA VAL A 121 15.59 3.62 6.78
C VAL A 121 15.94 2.27 7.44
N PRO A 122 16.21 2.18 8.76
CA PRO A 122 16.49 0.88 9.39
C PRO A 122 15.27 -0.05 9.42
N LEU A 123 14.05 0.50 9.55
CA LEU A 123 12.82 -0.30 9.55
C LEU A 123 12.59 -0.95 8.19
N PHE A 124 12.76 -0.19 7.10
CA PHE A 124 12.69 -0.72 5.75
C PHE A 124 13.82 -1.69 5.45
N GLY A 125 15.04 -1.41 5.89
CA GLY A 125 16.15 -2.36 5.78
C GLY A 125 15.81 -3.71 6.42
N LYS A 126 15.16 -3.70 7.60
CA LYS A 126 14.68 -4.91 8.27
C LYS A 126 13.61 -5.64 7.46
N VAL A 127 12.59 -4.92 6.98
CA VAL A 127 11.52 -5.49 6.14
C VAL A 127 12.11 -6.17 4.91
N LEU A 128 12.98 -5.49 4.16
CA LEU A 128 13.59 -6.06 2.95
C LEU A 128 14.49 -7.27 3.27
N SER A 129 15.26 -7.18 4.35
CA SER A 129 16.11 -8.28 4.83
C SER A 129 15.27 -9.51 5.15
N ASP A 130 14.13 -9.33 5.83
CA ASP A 130 13.23 -10.41 6.23
C ASP A 130 12.51 -11.01 5.01
N THR A 131 12.02 -10.19 4.09
CA THR A 131 11.36 -10.65 2.85
C THR A 131 12.30 -11.42 1.92
N LEU A 132 13.59 -11.05 1.87
CA LEU A 132 14.58 -11.73 1.03
C LEU A 132 15.13 -13.00 1.70
N SER A 133 15.06 -13.08 3.02
CA SER A 133 15.54 -14.24 3.76
C SER A 133 14.62 -15.44 3.55
N THR A 134 15.14 -16.64 3.84
CA THR A 134 14.32 -17.86 3.82
C THR A 134 13.16 -17.73 4.78
N GLU A 135 11.96 -18.12 4.32
CA GLU A 135 10.77 -18.15 5.17
C GLU A 135 11.04 -18.98 6.43
N PRO A 136 10.64 -18.48 7.62
CA PRO A 136 10.72 -19.26 8.85
C PRO A 136 9.92 -20.56 8.72
N PRO A 137 10.31 -21.63 9.44
CA PRO A 137 9.53 -22.86 9.48
C PRO A 137 8.13 -22.58 10.05
N LEU A 138 7.13 -23.35 9.60
CA LEU A 138 5.78 -23.29 10.13
C LEU A 138 5.78 -23.60 11.63
N ALA A 139 4.93 -22.91 12.39
CA ALA A 139 4.77 -23.14 13.83
C ALA A 139 4.32 -24.58 14.14
N LEU A 140 3.50 -25.15 13.25
CA LEU A 140 3.04 -26.53 13.30
C LEU A 140 3.13 -27.14 11.90
N THR A 141 3.55 -28.40 11.83
CA THR A 141 3.44 -29.22 10.61
C THR A 141 2.38 -30.28 10.89
N LEU A 142 1.18 -30.09 10.34
CA LEU A 142 0.04 -30.98 10.54
C LEU A 142 -0.13 -31.88 9.32
N ASP A 143 -0.62 -33.09 9.56
CA ASP A 143 -1.07 -34.00 8.50
C ASP A 143 -2.57 -34.28 8.68
N PRO A 144 -3.43 -33.63 7.88
CA PRO A 144 -4.88 -33.86 7.91
C PRO A 144 -5.28 -35.31 7.68
N CYS A 145 -4.41 -36.15 7.11
CA CYS A 145 -4.70 -37.56 6.94
C CYS A 145 -4.54 -38.38 8.22
N SER A 146 -3.88 -37.87 9.26
CA SER A 146 -3.56 -38.62 10.49
C SER A 146 -4.05 -37.98 11.78
N TRP A 147 -4.58 -36.74 11.74
CA TRP A 147 -5.00 -36.04 12.96
C TRP A 147 -6.18 -36.68 13.70
N TYR A 148 -6.88 -37.64 13.08
CA TYR A 148 -7.95 -38.44 13.69
C TYR A 148 -7.51 -39.86 14.08
N ASP A 149 -6.25 -40.26 13.86
CA ASP A 149 -5.76 -41.62 14.13
C ASP A 149 -5.84 -42.01 15.61
N HIS A 150 -5.98 -41.02 16.49
CA HIS A 150 -6.16 -41.22 17.92
C HIS A 150 -7.60 -41.63 18.32
N LEU A 151 -8.56 -41.51 17.39
CA LEU A 151 -9.96 -41.84 17.61
C LEU A 151 -10.26 -43.28 17.18
N ASN A 152 -11.13 -43.96 17.93
CA ASN A 152 -11.68 -45.25 17.49
C ASN A 152 -12.89 -44.98 16.60
N GLN A 153 -12.74 -45.13 15.28
CA GLN A 153 -13.86 -44.95 14.36
C GLN A 153 -14.94 -46.02 14.62
N PRO A 154 -16.19 -45.61 14.86
CA PRO A 154 -17.29 -46.55 15.02
C PRO A 154 -17.56 -47.32 13.72
N TYR A 155 -17.77 -48.63 13.84
CA TYR A 155 -18.12 -49.50 12.70
C TYR A 155 -19.63 -49.45 12.45
N TRP A 156 -20.03 -49.13 11.22
CA TRP A 156 -21.44 -49.07 10.81
C TRP A 156 -21.69 -50.02 9.62
N ASP A 157 -22.84 -50.69 9.63
CA ASP A 157 -23.32 -51.52 8.52
C ASP A 157 -24.21 -50.66 7.59
N ASP A 158 -24.12 -50.89 6.28
CA ASP A 158 -24.61 -50.00 5.20
C ASP A 158 -26.14 -49.76 5.22
N GLU A 159 -26.88 -50.53 6.04
CA GLU A 159 -28.34 -50.49 6.15
C GLU A 159 -28.87 -49.53 7.25
N SER A 160 -28.01 -48.97 8.10
CA SER A 160 -28.40 -47.96 9.09
C SER A 160 -27.32 -46.92 9.27
N VAL A 161 -27.39 -45.80 8.55
CA VAL A 161 -26.64 -44.59 8.88
C VAL A 161 -27.47 -43.82 9.93
N PRO A 162 -27.20 -43.93 11.23
CA PRO A 162 -28.09 -43.41 12.27
C PRO A 162 -27.64 -42.03 12.76
N GLU A 163 -28.52 -41.32 13.47
CA GLU A 163 -28.22 -40.12 14.28
C GLU A 163 -26.95 -40.26 15.15
N ASP A 164 -26.53 -41.49 15.45
CA ASP A 164 -25.32 -41.80 16.19
C ASP A 164 -24.02 -41.45 15.44
N LEU A 165 -23.99 -41.49 14.11
CA LEU A 165 -22.82 -41.06 13.31
C LEU A 165 -22.72 -39.53 13.30
N ASP A 166 -23.82 -38.82 13.02
CA ASP A 166 -23.87 -37.36 13.07
C ASP A 166 -23.49 -36.83 14.47
N ARG A 167 -23.98 -37.50 15.53
CA ARG A 167 -23.61 -37.18 16.90
C ARG A 167 -22.11 -37.40 17.13
N TRP A 168 -21.56 -38.53 16.71
CA TRP A 168 -20.14 -38.85 16.87
C TRP A 168 -19.25 -37.84 16.14
N THR A 169 -19.55 -37.51 14.89
CA THR A 169 -18.82 -36.51 14.11
C THR A 169 -18.85 -35.14 14.77
N ARG A 170 -19.99 -34.72 15.33
CA ARG A 170 -20.13 -33.41 15.97
C ARG A 170 -19.50 -33.34 17.37
N GLU A 171 -19.57 -34.41 18.14
CA GLU A 171 -19.27 -34.40 19.58
C GLU A 171 -17.93 -35.05 19.92
N GLU A 172 -17.46 -36.01 19.11
CA GLU A 172 -16.29 -36.84 19.41
C GLU A 172 -15.17 -36.75 18.35
N GLN A 173 -15.48 -36.43 17.09
CA GLN A 173 -14.50 -36.32 16.01
C GLN A 173 -13.76 -34.99 16.00
N TRP A 174 -12.87 -34.80 16.98
CA TRP A 174 -11.99 -33.63 17.05
C TRP A 174 -10.58 -33.98 16.59
N PRO A 175 -9.93 -33.16 15.73
CA PRO A 175 -8.57 -33.43 15.29
C PRO A 175 -7.60 -33.20 16.46
N LEU A 176 -6.54 -34.02 16.53
CA LEU A 176 -5.47 -33.80 17.49
C LEU A 176 -4.51 -32.73 16.96
N ILE A 177 -4.68 -31.50 17.44
CA ILE A 177 -3.79 -30.38 17.14
C ILE A 177 -2.83 -30.17 18.33
N PRO A 178 -1.52 -30.45 18.19
CA PRO A 178 -0.57 -30.19 19.26
C PRO A 178 -0.39 -28.69 19.49
N ASP A 179 -0.10 -28.31 20.74
CA ASP A 179 0.30 -26.94 21.04
C ASP A 179 1.61 -26.61 20.30
N PRO A 180 1.73 -25.41 19.69
CA PRO A 180 2.99 -24.99 19.11
C PRO A 180 4.05 -24.80 20.20
N GLU A 181 5.31 -25.02 19.84
CA GLU A 181 6.43 -24.65 20.71
C GLU A 181 6.34 -23.17 21.10
N PRO A 182 6.71 -22.80 22.34
CA PRO A 182 6.75 -21.41 22.76
C PRO A 182 7.55 -20.55 21.78
N PHE A 183 7.03 -19.36 21.45
CA PHE A 183 7.66 -18.47 20.49
C PHE A 183 9.13 -18.22 20.83
N SER A 184 9.99 -18.45 19.84
CA SER A 184 11.40 -18.06 19.87
C SER A 184 11.69 -17.17 18.67
N PRO A 185 12.44 -16.07 18.85
CA PRO A 185 12.85 -15.23 17.73
C PRO A 185 13.65 -16.05 16.69
N PRO A 186 13.45 -15.84 15.37
CA PRO A 186 14.22 -16.52 14.34
C PRO A 186 15.73 -16.28 14.50
N SER A 187 16.54 -17.29 14.12
CA SER A 187 18.01 -17.12 14.07
C SER A 187 18.41 -16.09 13.02
N ASN A 188 19.54 -15.41 13.26
CA ASN A 188 20.16 -14.56 12.25
C ASN A 188 21.06 -15.36 11.28
N ASP A 189 21.24 -16.66 11.49
CA ASP A 189 22.05 -17.50 10.62
C ASP A 189 21.46 -17.58 9.21
N GLY A 190 22.27 -17.21 8.20
CA GLY A 190 21.82 -17.21 6.80
C GLY A 190 20.86 -16.08 6.42
N ARG A 191 20.52 -15.19 7.36
CA ARG A 191 19.65 -14.03 7.11
C ARG A 191 20.34 -13.06 6.15
N ILE A 192 19.62 -12.67 5.10
CA ILE A 192 20.10 -11.68 4.13
C ILE A 192 20.04 -10.30 4.77
N GLU A 193 21.15 -9.56 4.73
CA GLU A 193 21.20 -8.18 5.22
C GLU A 193 21.11 -7.21 4.04
N PHE A 194 19.95 -6.56 3.87
CA PHE A 194 19.72 -5.58 2.83
C PHE A 194 19.79 -4.15 3.39
N LYS A 195 20.91 -3.46 3.13
CA LYS A 195 21.13 -2.08 3.59
C LYS A 195 20.72 -1.06 2.54
N LEU A 196 19.98 -0.04 3.00
CA LEU A 196 19.62 1.13 2.20
C LEU A 196 20.67 2.25 2.30
N ASN A 197 21.54 2.23 3.31
CA ASN A 197 22.63 3.19 3.48
C ASN A 197 23.53 3.25 2.24
N GLY A 198 23.90 4.46 1.82
CA GLY A 198 24.72 4.70 0.64
C GLY A 198 23.97 4.56 -0.70
N ARG A 199 22.66 4.29 -0.69
CA ARG A 199 21.85 4.12 -1.91
C ARG A 199 20.95 5.31 -2.18
N THR A 200 20.53 5.44 -3.43
CA THR A 200 19.35 6.22 -3.79
C THR A 200 18.13 5.30 -3.77
N VAL A 201 17.08 5.71 -3.07
CA VAL A 201 15.81 4.98 -2.98
C VAL A 201 14.67 5.84 -3.51
N GLN A 202 13.61 5.19 -3.99
CA GLN A 202 12.41 5.86 -4.49
C GLN A 202 11.28 5.70 -3.47
N VAL A 203 10.71 6.80 -3.01
CA VAL A 203 9.66 6.78 -1.97
C VAL A 203 8.49 7.66 -2.39
N ILE A 204 7.29 7.09 -2.32
CA ILE A 204 6.03 7.82 -2.49
C ILE A 204 5.57 8.28 -1.10
N VAL A 205 5.22 9.55 -0.99
CA VAL A 205 4.79 10.17 0.28
C VAL A 205 3.28 10.40 0.25
N LYS A 206 2.59 10.03 1.32
CA LYS A 206 1.17 10.33 1.53
C LYS A 206 0.97 10.90 2.93
N LEU A 207 0.11 11.90 3.05
CA LEU A 207 -0.19 12.57 4.31
C LEU A 207 -1.70 12.79 4.38
N ALA A 208 -2.36 12.20 5.37
CA ALA A 208 -3.80 12.25 5.48
C ALA A 208 -4.23 12.37 6.95
N ASN A 209 -5.37 13.01 7.17
CA ASN A 209 -5.99 13.15 8.47
C ASN A 209 -7.38 12.55 8.44
N ILE A 210 -7.72 11.72 9.41
CA ILE A 210 -9.11 11.38 9.72
C ILE A 210 -9.59 12.36 10.79
N ILE A 211 -10.72 13.01 10.53
CA ILE A 211 -11.33 14.01 11.40
C ILE A 211 -12.75 13.56 11.71
N LEU A 212 -13.08 13.48 12.99
CA LEU A 212 -14.41 13.15 13.50
C LEU A 212 -14.98 14.35 14.25
N THR A 213 -16.27 14.61 14.05
CA THR A 213 -16.99 15.70 14.73
C THR A 213 -18.20 15.12 15.45
N PRO A 214 -18.81 15.84 16.41
CA PRO A 214 -20.05 15.38 17.05
C PRO A 214 -21.18 15.05 16.05
N GLU A 215 -21.24 15.76 14.92
CA GLU A 215 -22.21 15.52 13.84
C GLU A 215 -21.86 14.30 12.98
N ASN A 216 -20.59 13.92 12.91
CA ASN A 216 -20.10 12.77 12.16
C ASN A 216 -19.07 11.97 12.99
N PRO A 217 -19.52 11.27 14.05
CA PRO A 217 -18.65 10.83 15.14
C PRO A 217 -17.99 9.46 14.91
N LYS A 218 -18.35 8.74 13.83
CA LYS A 218 -17.87 7.38 13.56
C LYS A 218 -17.18 7.30 12.20
N TYR A 219 -15.96 6.74 12.19
CA TYR A 219 -15.28 6.31 10.97
C TYR A 219 -15.61 4.83 10.70
N PRO A 220 -16.15 4.46 9.52
CA PRO A 220 -16.58 3.09 9.25
C PRO A 220 -15.43 2.10 9.03
N GLY A 221 -14.18 2.56 8.92
CA GLY A 221 -13.03 1.75 8.55
C GLY A 221 -12.69 1.86 7.06
N GLY A 222 -11.60 1.19 6.66
CA GLY A 222 -11.15 1.06 5.28
C GLY A 222 -11.41 -0.34 4.71
N SER A 223 -11.19 -0.50 3.41
CA SER A 223 -11.21 -1.80 2.75
C SER A 223 -9.88 -2.53 2.89
N TRP A 224 -9.88 -3.86 2.70
CA TRP A 224 -8.65 -4.64 2.55
C TRP A 224 -7.96 -4.30 1.24
N HIS A 225 -6.68 -3.91 1.33
CA HIS A 225 -5.87 -3.57 0.16
C HIS A 225 -4.36 -3.76 0.42
N VAL A 226 -3.61 -3.79 -0.68
CA VAL A 226 -2.16 -3.53 -0.72
C VAL A 226 -1.94 -2.16 -1.37
N GLU A 227 -0.78 -1.56 -1.16
CA GLU A 227 -0.50 -0.22 -1.68
C GLU A 227 -0.01 -0.27 -3.12
N GLY A 228 -0.61 0.55 -3.98
CA GLY A 228 -0.25 0.66 -5.39
C GLY A 228 -0.66 -0.52 -6.27
N MET A 229 -0.19 -0.45 -7.51
CA MET A 229 -0.29 -1.45 -8.56
C MET A 229 1.13 -1.80 -9.04
N GLY A 230 1.28 -2.72 -10.01
CA GLY A 230 2.62 -3.09 -10.51
C GLY A 230 3.39 -1.91 -11.13
N ASN A 231 2.71 -0.84 -11.55
CA ASN A 231 3.31 0.41 -11.99
C ASN A 231 4.23 1.04 -10.92
N GLU A 232 3.87 0.94 -9.64
CA GLU A 232 4.61 1.59 -8.56
C GLU A 232 5.71 0.72 -7.93
N ARG A 233 5.71 -0.60 -8.13
CA ARG A 233 6.70 -1.53 -7.57
C ARG A 233 6.94 -1.33 -6.06
N ILE A 234 5.89 -1.06 -5.30
CA ILE A 234 5.98 -0.85 -3.84
C ILE A 234 6.26 -2.19 -3.17
N VAL A 235 7.37 -2.26 -2.43
CA VAL A 235 7.82 -3.47 -1.71
C VAL A 235 7.61 -3.37 -0.21
N ALA A 236 7.52 -2.16 0.34
CA ALA A 236 7.28 -1.95 1.76
C ALA A 236 6.46 -0.68 2.02
N THR A 237 5.67 -0.73 3.09
CA THR A 237 4.86 0.38 3.58
C THR A 237 5.33 0.77 4.97
N GLY A 238 5.56 2.06 5.16
CA GLY A 238 5.94 2.68 6.43
C GLY A 238 4.89 3.69 6.87
N LEU A 239 4.40 3.58 8.10
CA LEU A 239 3.34 4.41 8.65
C LEU A 239 3.80 5.09 9.93
N TYR A 240 3.57 6.39 10.06
CA TYR A 240 3.80 7.17 11.28
C TYR A 240 2.52 7.89 11.70
N TYR A 241 1.99 7.53 12.87
CA TYR A 241 0.82 8.15 13.47
C TYR A 241 1.24 9.31 14.37
N TYR A 242 1.37 10.51 13.80
CA TYR A 242 2.01 11.64 14.49
C TYR A 242 1.06 12.45 15.39
N SER A 243 -0.26 12.21 15.31
CA SER A 243 -1.21 12.78 16.26
C SER A 243 -2.53 12.02 16.27
N SER A 244 -3.01 11.63 17.44
CA SER A 244 -4.30 10.96 17.65
C SER A 244 -4.96 11.51 18.91
N GLU A 245 -6.11 12.18 18.76
CA GLU A 245 -6.82 12.81 19.88
C GLU A 245 -8.30 12.48 19.86
N ASN A 246 -8.86 12.20 21.04
CA ASN A 246 -10.30 12.04 21.28
C ASN A 246 -10.98 10.99 20.39
N ILE A 247 -10.31 9.86 20.15
CA ILE A 247 -10.87 8.72 19.43
C ILE A 247 -10.75 7.45 20.28
N THR A 248 -11.64 6.49 20.03
CA THR A 248 -11.49 5.12 20.52
C THR A 248 -10.27 4.45 19.88
N GLU A 249 -9.91 3.26 20.38
CA GLU A 249 -8.79 2.49 19.85
C GLU A 249 -8.89 2.32 18.32
N SER A 250 -7.84 2.74 17.61
CA SER A 250 -7.73 2.61 16.16
C SER A 250 -6.80 1.44 15.84
N ARG A 251 -7.27 0.48 15.04
CA ARG A 251 -6.51 -0.72 14.68
C ARG A 251 -6.19 -0.75 13.19
N LEU A 252 -5.01 -1.29 12.88
CA LEU A 252 -4.59 -1.67 11.54
C LEU A 252 -4.53 -3.20 11.49
N GLY A 253 -5.53 -3.80 10.88
CA GLY A 253 -5.63 -5.25 10.69
C GLY A 253 -4.79 -5.72 9.50
N PHE A 254 -4.30 -6.94 9.56
CA PHE A 254 -3.51 -7.59 8.53
C PHE A 254 -4.06 -8.95 8.16
N ARG A 255 -3.94 -9.31 6.89
CA ARG A 255 -4.17 -10.68 6.40
C ARG A 255 -3.19 -11.05 5.30
N ALA A 256 -2.95 -12.34 5.15
CA ALA A 256 -2.06 -12.90 4.13
C ALA A 256 -2.76 -14.02 3.36
N THR A 257 -2.37 -14.24 2.11
CA THR A 257 -2.78 -15.44 1.37
C THR A 257 -2.03 -16.66 1.89
N ILE A 258 -2.68 -17.82 1.82
CA ILE A 258 -2.09 -19.10 2.26
C ILE A 258 -1.50 -19.87 1.06
N GLY A 259 -2.00 -19.59 -0.14
CA GLY A 259 -1.62 -20.24 -1.38
C GLY A 259 -2.86 -20.72 -2.14
N ASN A 260 -2.65 -21.49 -3.21
CA ASN A 260 -3.73 -22.12 -3.99
C ASN A 260 -3.62 -23.65 -4.04
N GLY A 261 -2.83 -24.26 -3.12
CA GLY A 261 -2.59 -25.70 -3.08
C GLY A 261 -1.75 -26.27 -4.25
N GLY A 262 -1.28 -25.44 -5.20
CA GLY A 262 -0.45 -25.85 -6.34
C GLY A 262 1.06 -25.75 -6.12
N ASP A 263 1.83 -25.72 -7.21
CA ASP A 263 3.32 -25.67 -7.21
C ASP A 263 3.93 -24.42 -6.55
N ARG A 264 3.13 -23.38 -6.29
CA ARG A 264 3.57 -22.13 -5.63
C ARG A 264 2.60 -21.79 -4.49
N GLY A 265 2.98 -22.15 -3.27
CA GLY A 265 2.20 -21.91 -2.05
C GLY A 265 2.36 -23.06 -1.07
N MET A 266 1.66 -22.99 0.07
CA MET A 266 1.60 -24.12 0.99
C MET A 266 0.88 -25.30 0.31
N ARG A 267 1.47 -26.50 0.39
CA ARG A 267 0.77 -27.72 0.01
C ARG A 267 -0.32 -27.98 1.05
N MET A 268 -1.55 -28.15 0.60
CA MET A 268 -2.74 -28.26 1.45
C MET A 268 -3.38 -29.64 1.27
N PRO A 269 -2.79 -30.72 1.80
CA PRO A 269 -3.43 -32.04 1.77
C PRO A 269 -4.72 -31.98 2.57
N TYR A 270 -5.82 -32.50 2.04
CA TYR A 270 -7.12 -32.50 2.73
C TYR A 270 -7.75 -33.89 2.72
N GLN A 271 -8.64 -34.15 3.68
CA GLN A 271 -9.62 -35.22 3.59
C GLN A 271 -10.93 -34.64 3.03
N PRO A 272 -11.63 -35.35 2.13
CA PRO A 272 -12.93 -34.90 1.64
C PRO A 272 -13.90 -34.61 2.79
N ASP A 273 -14.65 -33.51 2.68
CA ASP A 273 -15.68 -33.08 3.63
C ASP A 273 -15.22 -32.85 5.09
N ASP A 274 -13.92 -32.69 5.33
CA ASP A 274 -13.35 -32.49 6.68
C ASP A 274 -13.28 -31.02 7.11
N ASP A 275 -14.43 -30.33 7.10
CA ASP A 275 -14.49 -28.91 7.47
C ASP A 275 -14.07 -28.66 8.93
N SER A 276 -14.49 -29.56 9.84
CA SER A 276 -14.23 -29.42 11.27
C SER A 276 -12.74 -29.52 11.60
N GLY A 277 -12.03 -30.42 10.92
CA GLY A 277 -10.59 -30.57 11.04
C GLY A 277 -9.85 -29.28 10.66
N TRP A 278 -10.18 -28.78 9.47
CA TRP A 278 -9.59 -27.59 8.88
C TRP A 278 -9.87 -26.31 9.67
N TYR A 279 -11.11 -26.09 10.12
CA TYR A 279 -11.44 -24.97 11.00
C TYR A 279 -10.66 -25.02 12.31
N THR A 280 -10.51 -26.19 12.91
CA THR A 280 -9.80 -26.35 14.19
C THR A 280 -8.31 -26.04 14.05
N ALA A 281 -7.69 -26.48 12.95
CA ALA A 281 -6.25 -26.32 12.73
C ALA A 281 -5.85 -24.94 12.17
N TYR A 282 -6.64 -24.42 11.23
CA TYR A 282 -6.24 -23.28 10.41
C TYR A 282 -7.24 -22.11 10.44
N GLY A 283 -8.45 -22.32 10.94
CA GLY A 283 -9.48 -21.29 11.08
C GLY A 283 -10.29 -21.00 9.81
N PHE A 284 -10.21 -21.87 8.79
CA PHE A 284 -11.02 -21.83 7.57
C PHE A 284 -11.23 -23.25 7.05
N ALA A 285 -12.23 -23.46 6.18
CA ALA A 285 -12.50 -24.76 5.58
C ALA A 285 -13.05 -24.65 4.13
N GLY A 286 -13.75 -25.67 3.64
CA GLY A 286 -14.27 -25.73 2.28
C GLY A 286 -15.21 -24.57 1.97
N GLY A 287 -15.00 -23.91 0.83
CA GLY A 287 -15.79 -22.75 0.40
C GLY A 287 -15.35 -21.42 1.03
N ASP A 288 -14.47 -21.42 2.04
CA ASP A 288 -13.89 -20.18 2.56
C ASP A 288 -12.78 -19.64 1.66
N ALA A 289 -12.46 -18.36 1.86
CA ALA A 289 -11.36 -17.70 1.19
C ALA A 289 -9.99 -18.21 1.70
N LEU A 290 -9.06 -18.49 0.78
CA LEU A 290 -7.66 -18.90 1.04
C LEU A 290 -6.77 -17.76 1.54
N ASN A 291 -7.25 -17.03 2.55
CA ASN A 291 -6.49 -16.03 3.30
C ASN A 291 -6.71 -16.21 4.80
N GLN A 292 -5.73 -15.77 5.59
CA GLN A 292 -5.81 -15.78 7.05
C GLN A 292 -5.62 -14.37 7.58
N GLU A 293 -6.49 -13.93 8.50
CA GLU A 293 -6.24 -12.73 9.30
C GLU A 293 -5.09 -13.03 10.28
N ILE A 294 -3.96 -12.34 10.13
CA ILE A 294 -2.73 -12.56 10.91
C ILE A 294 -2.66 -11.66 12.15
N GLY A 295 -3.75 -10.96 12.46
CA GLY A 295 -3.89 -10.08 13.60
C GLY A 295 -3.87 -8.60 13.23
N HIS A 296 -3.61 -7.76 14.22
CA HIS A 296 -3.64 -6.31 14.07
C HIS A 296 -2.62 -5.65 14.97
N ILE A 297 -2.37 -4.37 14.69
CA ILE A 297 -1.63 -3.47 15.58
C ILE A 297 -2.50 -2.29 15.96
N VAL A 298 -2.29 -1.75 17.16
CA VAL A 298 -2.94 -0.51 17.59
C VAL A 298 -2.17 0.69 17.05
N ALA A 299 -2.87 1.58 16.35
CA ALA A 299 -2.38 2.81 15.75
C ALA A 299 -2.32 3.96 16.79
N GLU A 300 -1.38 3.84 17.71
CA GLU A 300 -1.16 4.83 18.78
C GLU A 300 -0.38 6.06 18.27
N GLU A 301 -0.60 7.21 18.92
CA GLU A 301 0.22 8.40 18.67
C GLU A 301 1.72 8.09 18.90
N ASP A 302 2.56 8.71 18.08
CA ASP A 302 4.02 8.52 18.03
C ASP A 302 4.51 7.12 17.65
N LYS A 303 3.64 6.26 17.09
CA LYS A 303 4.03 4.94 16.61
C LYS A 303 4.49 4.96 15.15
N CYS A 304 5.67 4.40 14.89
CA CYS A 304 6.20 4.08 13.57
C CYS A 304 6.12 2.57 13.31
N ILE A 305 5.60 2.17 12.14
CA ILE A 305 5.50 0.77 11.72
C ILE A 305 6.01 0.64 10.28
N ALA A 306 6.77 -0.41 9.99
CA ALA A 306 7.07 -0.80 8.62
C ALA A 306 6.73 -2.28 8.41
N PHE A 307 6.15 -2.61 7.26
CA PHE A 307 5.78 -3.97 6.89
C PHE A 307 5.91 -4.18 5.37
N PRO A 308 6.11 -5.43 4.90
CA PRO A 308 6.20 -5.70 3.48
C PRO A 308 4.85 -5.51 2.80
N ASN A 309 4.84 -4.97 1.58
CA ASN A 309 3.62 -4.72 0.80
C ASN A 309 3.04 -5.99 0.14
N ILE A 310 3.20 -7.12 0.83
CA ILE A 310 2.58 -8.42 0.51
C ILE A 310 1.44 -8.74 1.48
N TYR A 311 1.38 -8.05 2.63
CA TYR A 311 0.25 -8.18 3.55
C TYR A 311 -0.85 -7.20 3.15
N GLN A 312 -2.05 -7.75 2.94
CA GLN A 312 -3.21 -6.90 2.88
C GLN A 312 -3.47 -6.33 4.26
N HIS A 313 -3.84 -5.05 4.27
CA HIS A 313 -4.20 -4.37 5.50
C HIS A 313 -5.51 -3.60 5.33
N ARG A 314 -6.17 -3.35 6.45
CA ARG A 314 -7.32 -2.45 6.56
C ARG A 314 -7.24 -1.67 7.85
N VAL A 315 -7.81 -0.47 7.82
CA VAL A 315 -8.06 0.30 9.03
C VAL A 315 -9.41 -0.12 9.57
N ASP A 316 -9.50 -0.51 10.84
CA ASP A 316 -10.77 -0.85 11.46
C ASP A 316 -11.61 0.41 11.74
N SER A 317 -12.90 0.21 12.01
CA SER A 317 -13.78 1.30 12.43
C SER A 317 -13.37 1.85 13.81
N PHE A 318 -13.59 3.14 14.03
CA PHE A 318 -13.40 3.79 15.33
C PHE A 318 -14.28 5.03 15.41
N GLU A 319 -14.49 5.55 16.61
CA GLU A 319 -15.38 6.68 16.86
C GLU A 319 -14.78 7.66 17.87
N LEU A 320 -15.48 8.76 18.14
CA LEU A 320 -15.10 9.70 19.19
C LEU A 320 -15.13 9.05 20.58
N ALA A 321 -14.10 9.28 21.38
CA ALA A 321 -14.08 8.83 22.78
C ALA A 321 -15.01 9.70 23.66
N ASP A 322 -14.94 11.03 23.49
CA ASP A 322 -15.93 11.99 23.98
C ASP A 322 -16.77 12.49 22.79
N PRO A 323 -18.05 12.07 22.68
CA PRO A 323 -18.93 12.44 21.57
C PRO A 323 -19.21 13.95 21.44
N LEU A 324 -18.91 14.75 22.47
CA LEU A 324 -19.19 16.20 22.48
C LEU A 324 -18.02 17.03 21.94
N ARG A 325 -16.86 16.41 21.71
CA ARG A 325 -15.64 17.07 21.24
C ARG A 325 -15.22 16.46 19.91
N SER A 326 -14.68 17.28 19.01
CA SER A 326 -14.04 16.74 17.81
C SER A 326 -12.81 15.92 18.18
N GLY A 327 -12.42 15.01 17.28
CA GLY A 327 -11.25 14.16 17.43
C GLY A 327 -10.60 13.89 16.08
N HIS A 328 -9.37 13.39 16.08
CA HIS A 328 -8.64 13.12 14.85
C HIS A 328 -7.62 12.01 14.99
N ARG A 329 -7.20 11.50 13.83
CA ARG A 329 -6.03 10.65 13.64
C ARG A 329 -5.25 11.15 12.43
N LYS A 330 -3.99 11.52 12.62
CA LYS A 330 -3.14 12.06 11.55
C LYS A 330 -2.00 11.11 11.25
N ILE A 331 -1.74 10.89 9.97
CA ILE A 331 -0.78 9.87 9.51
C ILE A 331 0.12 10.41 8.39
N LEU A 332 1.40 10.01 8.45
CA LEU A 332 2.37 10.09 7.37
C LEU A 332 2.70 8.68 6.90
N CYS A 333 2.55 8.45 5.60
CA CYS A 333 2.88 7.18 4.97
C CYS A 333 4.05 7.35 4.00
N PHE A 334 4.93 6.35 4.01
CA PHE A 334 6.01 6.15 3.06
C PHE A 334 5.79 4.82 2.35
N PHE A 335 5.68 4.85 1.03
CA PHE A 335 5.67 3.63 0.23
C PHE A 335 7.02 3.51 -0.48
N LEU A 336 7.80 2.53 -0.03
CA LEU A 336 9.12 2.26 -0.58
C LEU A 336 8.96 1.46 -1.87
N VAL A 337 9.41 2.06 -2.96
CA VAL A 337 9.56 1.38 -4.25
C VAL A 337 10.79 0.47 -4.19
N ASP A 338 10.72 -0.67 -4.87
CA ASP A 338 11.79 -1.65 -5.02
C ASP A 338 13.15 -0.97 -5.29
N PRO A 339 14.11 -1.01 -4.33
CA PRO A 339 15.40 -0.36 -4.50
C PRO A 339 16.28 -0.95 -5.62
N LEU A 340 15.88 -2.10 -6.19
CA LEU A 340 16.56 -2.76 -7.31
C LEU A 340 15.90 -2.46 -8.65
N CYS A 341 14.71 -1.84 -8.67
CA CYS A 341 13.97 -1.50 -9.88
C CYS A 341 13.57 -0.02 -9.87
N ARG A 342 14.26 0.78 -10.69
CA ARG A 342 13.97 2.21 -10.79
C ARG A 342 12.80 2.47 -11.74
N ILE A 343 11.79 3.22 -11.28
CA ILE A 343 10.68 3.71 -12.11
C ILE A 343 10.78 5.23 -12.34
N HIS A 344 9.90 5.83 -13.17
CA HIS A 344 9.85 7.28 -13.33
C HIS A 344 9.50 7.98 -12.01
N SER A 345 10.24 9.04 -11.69
CA SER A 345 10.13 9.81 -10.44
C SER A 345 10.01 11.30 -10.69
N THR A 346 9.89 12.09 -9.62
CA THR A 346 10.01 13.56 -9.68
C THR A 346 11.36 14.06 -10.20
N SER A 347 12.38 13.20 -10.30
CA SER A 347 13.63 13.57 -10.99
C SER A 347 13.48 13.54 -12.50
N ASP A 348 12.63 12.66 -13.04
CA ASP A 348 12.37 12.54 -14.48
C ASP A 348 11.23 13.45 -14.92
N ILE A 349 10.18 13.55 -14.10
CA ILE A 349 8.98 14.35 -14.38
C ILE A 349 9.13 15.72 -13.70
N PRO A 350 9.04 16.85 -14.43
CA PRO A 350 9.04 18.17 -13.81
C PRO A 350 7.72 18.42 -13.04
N PRO A 351 7.69 19.42 -12.14
CA PRO A 351 6.45 19.81 -11.46
C PRO A 351 5.31 20.05 -12.46
N GLN A 352 4.17 19.43 -12.21
CA GLN A 352 3.01 19.50 -13.11
C GLN A 352 2.01 20.58 -12.70
N GLN A 353 2.20 21.21 -11.54
CA GLN A 353 1.30 22.22 -10.99
C GLN A 353 1.43 23.53 -11.77
N ALA A 354 0.40 23.90 -12.54
CA ALA A 354 0.36 25.16 -13.28
C ALA A 354 0.52 26.38 -12.35
N GLU A 355 0.00 26.28 -11.12
CA GLU A 355 0.12 27.34 -10.13
C GLU A 355 1.59 27.57 -9.71
N TRP A 356 2.39 26.50 -9.57
CA TRP A 356 3.81 26.62 -9.19
C TRP A 356 4.62 27.33 -10.28
N ALA A 357 4.39 26.96 -11.55
CA ALA A 357 5.03 27.62 -12.68
C ALA A 357 4.67 29.12 -12.74
N THR A 358 3.38 29.44 -12.54
CA THR A 358 2.90 30.83 -12.56
C THR A 358 3.53 31.66 -11.42
N GLU A 359 3.64 31.10 -10.22
CA GLU A 359 4.25 31.79 -9.07
C GLU A 359 5.74 32.11 -9.31
N GLU A 360 6.50 31.16 -9.87
CA GLU A 360 7.91 31.38 -10.21
C GLU A 360 8.07 32.42 -11.33
N MET A 361 7.18 32.42 -12.32
CA MET A 361 7.18 33.42 -13.38
C MET A 361 6.99 34.85 -12.86
N VAL A 362 6.07 35.06 -11.92
CA VAL A 362 5.83 36.38 -11.28
C VAL A 362 7.04 36.81 -10.44
N CYS A 363 7.76 35.86 -9.86
CA CYS A 363 8.98 36.16 -9.12
C CYS A 363 10.19 36.47 -10.01
N ALA A 364 10.13 36.15 -11.31
CA ALA A 364 11.24 36.34 -12.25
C ALA A 364 11.39 37.81 -12.67
N PRO A 365 12.49 38.51 -12.31
CA PRO A 365 12.65 39.93 -12.61
C PRO A 365 12.62 40.27 -14.10
N ALA A 366 13.04 39.33 -14.95
CA ALA A 366 13.02 39.47 -16.41
C ALA A 366 11.59 39.53 -16.98
N LEU A 367 10.62 38.86 -16.34
CA LEU A 367 9.23 38.81 -16.82
C LEU A 367 8.41 40.01 -16.33
N ASN A 368 8.80 40.63 -15.21
CA ASN A 368 8.08 41.75 -14.60
C ASN A 368 8.05 43.03 -15.46
N ASN A 369 8.93 43.16 -16.45
CA ASN A 369 8.99 44.32 -17.34
C ASN A 369 8.36 44.07 -18.72
N LEU A 370 7.79 42.88 -18.95
CA LEU A 370 7.15 42.56 -20.22
C LEU A 370 5.75 43.18 -20.30
N PRO A 371 5.33 43.69 -21.48
CA PRO A 371 3.93 43.93 -21.78
C PRO A 371 3.11 42.66 -21.54
N VAL A 372 1.84 42.84 -21.15
CA VAL A 372 0.93 41.74 -20.80
C VAL A 372 0.84 40.71 -21.92
N GLU A 373 0.82 41.13 -23.17
CA GLU A 373 0.73 40.23 -24.33
C GLU A 373 1.96 39.33 -24.47
N LEU A 374 3.15 39.86 -24.17
CA LEU A 374 4.38 39.04 -24.20
C LEU A 374 4.48 38.16 -22.96
N PHE A 375 4.04 38.65 -21.79
CA PHE A 375 3.95 37.82 -20.60
C PHE A 375 3.02 36.63 -20.82
N ASP A 376 1.82 36.87 -21.37
CA ASP A 376 0.83 35.84 -21.66
C ASP A 376 1.33 34.83 -22.69
N LEU A 377 2.07 35.29 -23.71
CA LEU A 377 2.70 34.40 -24.68
C LEU A 377 3.75 33.49 -24.03
N VAL A 378 4.63 34.06 -23.19
CA VAL A 378 5.63 33.29 -22.44
C VAL A 378 4.95 32.33 -21.45
N ALA A 379 3.89 32.78 -20.77
CA ALA A 379 3.10 31.95 -19.87
C ALA A 379 2.45 30.78 -20.59
N GLY A 380 1.89 31.01 -21.78
CA GLY A 380 1.32 29.96 -22.61
C GLY A 380 2.32 28.85 -22.92
N HIS A 381 3.57 29.21 -23.23
CA HIS A 381 4.63 28.23 -23.45
C HIS A 381 5.14 27.58 -22.15
N ALA A 382 5.29 28.33 -21.07
CA ALA A 382 5.79 27.83 -19.79
C ALA A 382 4.80 26.89 -19.08
N LEU A 383 3.50 27.08 -19.31
CA LEU A 383 2.43 26.26 -18.75
C LEU A 383 2.11 25.04 -19.61
N ASP A 384 2.71 24.91 -20.81
CA ASP A 384 2.49 23.75 -21.66
C ASP A 384 2.96 22.46 -20.96
N GLY A 385 2.10 21.45 -20.94
CA GLY A 385 2.30 20.20 -20.19
C GLY A 385 2.09 20.27 -18.67
N THR A 386 1.83 21.44 -18.09
CA THR A 386 1.33 21.57 -16.70
C THR A 386 -0.19 21.38 -16.65
N ILE A 387 -0.74 21.19 -15.45
CA ILE A 387 -2.17 21.08 -15.21
C ILE A 387 -2.62 21.93 -14.04
N ARG A 388 -3.85 22.40 -14.15
CA ARG A 388 -4.53 23.10 -13.07
C ARG A 388 -5.05 22.12 -12.04
N ARG A 389 -5.26 22.60 -10.81
CA ARG A 389 -5.82 21.82 -9.71
C ARG A 389 -7.06 21.01 -10.08
N LYS A 390 -8.04 21.63 -10.75
CA LYS A 390 -9.30 20.96 -11.14
C LYS A 390 -9.06 19.77 -12.08
N GLU A 391 -8.19 19.92 -13.07
CA GLU A 391 -7.86 18.82 -14.00
C GLU A 391 -7.14 17.68 -13.26
N ALA A 392 -6.25 18.00 -12.31
CA ALA A 392 -5.60 17.01 -11.48
C ALA A 392 -6.59 16.23 -10.61
N GLU A 393 -7.65 16.87 -10.11
CA GLU A 393 -8.74 16.24 -9.35
C GLU A 393 -9.58 15.30 -10.23
N GLU A 394 -9.90 15.71 -11.46
CA GLU A 394 -10.60 14.86 -12.43
C GLU A 394 -9.79 13.60 -12.78
N HIS A 395 -8.46 13.71 -12.94
CA HIS A 395 -7.58 12.56 -13.12
C HIS A 395 -7.51 11.68 -11.87
N ARG A 396 -7.43 12.28 -10.68
CA ARG A 396 -7.47 11.54 -9.42
C ARG A 396 -8.74 10.70 -9.30
N GLU A 397 -9.90 11.24 -9.63
CA GLU A 397 -11.18 10.49 -9.58
C GLU A 397 -11.16 9.29 -10.54
N LYS A 398 -10.66 9.47 -11.77
CA LYS A 398 -10.51 8.36 -12.74
C LYS A 398 -9.58 7.27 -12.18
N MET A 399 -8.43 7.66 -11.64
CA MET A 399 -7.45 6.75 -11.06
C MET A 399 -7.99 6.04 -9.81
N MET A 400 -8.73 6.73 -8.95
CA MET A 400 -9.36 6.12 -7.77
C MET A 400 -10.42 5.08 -8.18
N LYS A 401 -11.18 5.35 -9.23
CA LYS A 401 -12.15 4.39 -9.78
C LYS A 401 -11.45 3.15 -10.35
N GLU A 402 -10.37 3.33 -11.11
CA GLU A 402 -9.54 2.23 -11.60
C GLU A 402 -8.99 1.39 -10.45
N ARG A 403 -8.44 2.03 -9.43
CA ARG A 403 -7.87 1.36 -8.25
C ARG A 403 -8.91 0.64 -7.42
N ALA A 404 -10.13 1.18 -7.29
CA ALA A 404 -11.23 0.49 -6.63
C ALA A 404 -11.56 -0.84 -7.37
N ASN A 405 -11.65 -0.80 -8.70
CA ASN A 405 -11.85 -2.00 -9.51
C ASN A 405 -10.68 -2.99 -9.39
N PHE A 406 -9.44 -2.49 -9.35
CA PHE A 406 -8.26 -3.32 -9.09
C PHE A 406 -8.36 -4.01 -7.73
N VAL A 407 -8.67 -3.28 -6.65
CA VAL A 407 -8.77 -3.84 -5.29
C VAL A 407 -9.84 -4.94 -5.26
N MET A 408 -10.99 -4.75 -5.91
CA MET A 408 -12.02 -5.79 -6.02
C MET A 408 -11.51 -7.02 -6.76
N ASN A 409 -11.00 -6.85 -7.99
CA ASN A 409 -10.48 -7.95 -8.81
C ASN A 409 -9.33 -8.70 -8.12
N HIS A 410 -8.41 -7.98 -7.47
CA HIS A 410 -7.26 -8.55 -6.79
C HIS A 410 -7.70 -9.30 -5.53
N ASN A 411 -8.66 -8.76 -4.76
CA ASN A 411 -9.27 -9.49 -3.67
C ASN A 411 -9.91 -10.79 -4.17
N GLU A 412 -10.77 -10.75 -5.20
CA GLU A 412 -11.42 -11.94 -5.76
C GLU A 412 -10.41 -12.98 -6.28
N ARG A 413 -9.39 -12.55 -7.03
CA ARG A 413 -8.49 -13.46 -7.75
C ARG A 413 -7.29 -13.97 -6.96
N VAL A 414 -6.98 -13.36 -5.82
CA VAL A 414 -5.77 -13.66 -5.04
C VAL A 414 -6.09 -14.00 -3.60
N TYR A 415 -6.94 -13.20 -2.94
CA TYR A 415 -7.22 -13.38 -1.50
C TYR A 415 -8.49 -14.18 -1.23
N ASN A 416 -9.51 -14.07 -2.09
CA ASN A 416 -10.80 -14.74 -1.94
C ASN A 416 -10.91 -15.94 -2.89
N ILE A 417 -9.79 -16.55 -3.28
CA ILE A 417 -9.80 -17.84 -3.96
C ILE A 417 -10.42 -18.84 -2.99
N GLU A 418 -11.50 -19.50 -3.38
CA GLU A 418 -12.18 -20.47 -2.54
C GLU A 418 -11.33 -21.73 -2.35
N PHE A 419 -11.26 -22.21 -1.11
CA PHE A 419 -10.69 -23.51 -0.81
C PHE A 419 -11.67 -24.61 -1.22
N ASN A 420 -11.33 -25.35 -2.28
CA ASN A 420 -12.17 -26.43 -2.77
C ASN A 420 -11.66 -27.77 -2.25
N MET A 421 -12.43 -28.40 -1.34
CA MET A 421 -12.14 -29.73 -0.81
C MET A 421 -12.93 -30.85 -1.52
N CYS A 422 -13.54 -30.55 -2.67
CA CYS A 422 -14.28 -31.50 -3.48
C CYS A 422 -13.36 -32.21 -4.50
N GLU A 423 -13.58 -33.52 -4.66
CA GLU A 423 -12.92 -34.49 -5.56
C GLU A 423 -11.91 -33.96 -6.60
N HIS A 424 -10.66 -34.42 -6.48
CA HIS A 424 -9.77 -34.67 -7.62
C HIS A 424 -9.37 -36.14 -7.71
#